data_AF-A0A8H6RQV3-F1
#
_entry.id   AF-A0A8H6RQV3-F1
#
_cell.length_a   1.000
_cell.length_b   1.000
_cell.length_c   1.000
_cell.angle_alpha   90.00
_cell.angle_beta   90.00
_cell.angle_gamma   90.00
#
_symmetry.space_group_name_H-M   'P 1'
#
loop_
_entity.id
_entity.type
_entity.pdbx_description
1 polymer ?
#
loop_
_entity_poly.entity_id
_entity_poly.type
_entity_poly.pdbx_seq_one_letter_code
_entity_poly.pdbx_strand_id
1 'polypeptide(L)'
;MLANLAGRLSIRTLSTFLAACIITSVLVLALLSFLTNDYSIEAIETRRPNRGGIPHGIARTQRIGKSSANTDDFCAKHLDLDNIAVVVKTGATAIHDRLPTQLSTALRCVKEPLIFSDLDANLGDLHVHDVLSNFTTSVAESNREFDIYRMQQEYLAQGKANDVPRLRNLPIPTKDWRTEGKSAAWALDKYKFLHMVERAWQLRS
;
A
#
# COMPACT_ATOMS: atom_id res chain seq x y z
N MET A 1 24.22 31.39 -58.24
CA MET A 1 24.94 31.85 -57.03
C MET A 1 24.63 30.88 -55.89
N LEU A 2 25.48 30.80 -54.87
CA LEU A 2 25.42 29.82 -53.76
C LEU A 2 25.73 28.36 -54.18
N ALA A 3 27.02 28.07 -54.23
CA ALA A 3 27.58 26.75 -53.97
C ALA A 3 28.52 26.86 -52.76
N ASN A 4 28.83 25.73 -52.12
CA ASN A 4 29.83 25.56 -51.04
C ASN A 4 29.58 26.31 -49.72
N LEU A 5 29.03 25.58 -48.74
CA LEU A 5 29.28 25.83 -47.31
C LEU A 5 29.51 24.53 -46.51
N ALA A 6 30.05 23.50 -47.19
CA ALA A 6 30.59 22.30 -46.56
C ALA A 6 31.97 22.59 -45.93
N GLY A 7 31.97 23.38 -44.87
CA GLY A 7 33.19 23.73 -44.12
C GLY A 7 33.84 22.51 -43.47
N ARG A 8 35.14 22.31 -43.71
CA ARG A 8 35.89 21.16 -43.16
C ARG A 8 35.97 21.22 -41.63
N LEU A 9 35.10 20.48 -40.94
CA LEU A 9 35.24 20.27 -39.50
C LEU A 9 36.50 19.44 -39.23
N SER A 10 37.41 19.98 -38.42
CA SER A 10 38.67 19.29 -38.11
C SER A 10 38.42 18.08 -37.20
N ILE A 11 39.20 17.01 -37.39
CA ILE A 11 39.21 15.86 -36.47
C ILE A 11 39.53 16.33 -35.04
N ARG A 12 40.35 17.38 -34.90
CA ARG A 12 40.64 18.00 -33.59
C ARG A 12 39.41 18.65 -32.95
N THR A 13 38.61 19.41 -33.71
CA THR A 13 37.39 20.03 -33.16
C THR A 13 36.32 19.01 -32.83
N LEU A 14 36.14 17.98 -33.68
CA LEU A 14 35.25 16.86 -33.37
C LEU A 14 35.69 16.12 -32.10
N SER A 15 36.99 15.86 -31.94
CA SER A 15 37.55 15.24 -30.73
C SER A 15 37.34 16.08 -29.47
N THR A 16 37.45 17.41 -29.54
CA THR A 16 37.16 18.28 -28.39
C THR A 16 35.67 18.32 -28.04
N PHE A 17 34.77 18.26 -29.03
CA PHE A 17 33.33 18.17 -28.76
C PHE A 17 32.95 16.83 -28.11
N LEU A 18 33.49 15.70 -28.59
CA LEU A 18 33.28 14.40 -27.93
C LEU A 18 33.82 14.39 -26.50
N ALA A 19 35.04 14.90 -26.27
CA ALA A 19 35.61 14.99 -24.93
C ALA A 19 34.75 15.85 -23.99
N ALA A 20 34.27 17.01 -24.45
CA ALA A 20 33.39 17.87 -23.68
C ALA A 20 32.06 17.18 -23.32
N CYS A 21 31.41 16.51 -24.28
CA CYS A 21 30.16 15.78 -24.05
C CYS A 21 30.32 14.59 -23.08
N ILE A 22 31.47 13.89 -23.12
CA ILE A 22 31.77 12.82 -22.16
C ILE A 22 31.97 13.39 -20.76
N ILE A 23 32.75 14.48 -20.62
CA ILE A 23 33.02 15.13 -19.34
C ILE A 23 31.72 15.65 -18.72
N THR A 24 30.86 16.35 -19.48
CA THR A 24 29.58 16.84 -18.94
C THR A 24 28.64 15.70 -18.57
N SER A 25 28.55 14.63 -19.36
CA SER A 25 27.74 13.46 -19.02
C SER A 25 28.18 12.79 -17.72
N VAL A 26 29.50 12.62 -17.53
CA VAL A 26 30.07 12.07 -16.29
C VAL A 26 29.82 13.01 -15.11
N LEU A 27 29.94 14.32 -15.30
CA LEU A 27 29.68 15.30 -14.23
C LEU A 27 28.20 15.27 -13.78
N VAL A 28 27.26 15.20 -14.73
CA VAL A 28 25.83 15.09 -14.44
C VAL A 28 25.51 13.76 -13.74
N LEU A 29 26.07 12.65 -14.19
CA LEU A 29 25.90 11.35 -13.52
C LEU A 29 26.48 11.35 -12.09
N ALA A 30 27.64 11.98 -11.87
CA ALA A 30 28.23 12.12 -10.54
C ALA A 30 27.37 13.00 -9.62
N LEU A 31 26.85 14.12 -10.11
CA LEU A 31 25.95 15.00 -9.36
C LEU A 31 24.62 14.31 -9.02
N LEU A 32 24.01 13.59 -9.96
CA LEU A 32 22.81 12.80 -9.70
C LEU A 32 23.06 11.67 -8.70
N SER A 33 24.25 11.06 -8.72
CA SER A 33 24.66 10.04 -7.74
C SER A 33 24.83 10.66 -6.35
N PHE A 34 25.43 11.84 -6.23
CA PHE A 34 25.54 12.57 -4.96
C PHE A 34 24.15 12.92 -4.40
N LEU A 35 23.31 13.58 -5.21
CA LEU A 35 21.97 14.02 -4.80
C LEU A 35 21.01 12.88 -4.44
N THR A 36 21.23 11.66 -4.95
CA THR A 36 20.45 10.47 -4.56
C THR A 36 21.05 9.74 -3.35
N ASN A 37 22.37 9.80 -3.17
CA ASN A 37 23.06 9.21 -2.01
C ASN A 37 22.81 10.01 -0.72
N ASP A 38 22.81 11.35 -0.79
CA ASP A 38 22.50 12.22 0.36
C ASP A 38 21.05 12.09 0.86
N TYR A 39 20.12 11.54 0.07
CA TYR A 39 18.74 11.29 0.50
C TYR A 39 18.59 10.11 1.49
N SER A 40 19.68 9.39 1.81
CA SER A 40 19.58 8.06 2.45
C SER A 40 20.30 7.89 3.80
N ILE A 41 20.66 8.97 4.53
CA ILE A 41 21.08 8.87 5.95
C ILE A 41 20.50 10.03 6.80
N GLU A 42 19.41 9.77 7.52
CA GLU A 42 19.14 10.38 8.84
C GLU A 42 18.31 9.42 9.72
N ALA A 43 18.87 8.23 10.01
CA ALA A 43 18.17 7.18 10.77
C ALA A 43 19.11 6.26 11.59
N ILE A 44 19.91 6.84 12.50
CA ILE A 44 20.75 6.12 13.48
C ILE A 44 20.56 6.84 14.84
N GLU A 45 19.65 6.34 15.69
CA GLU A 45 19.92 5.37 16.78
C GLU A 45 20.59 5.99 18.02
N THR A 46 19.85 6.04 19.14
CA THR A 46 20.44 6.21 20.49
C THR A 46 19.97 5.10 21.43
N ARG A 47 20.79 4.05 21.51
CA ARG A 47 20.61 2.86 22.37
C ARG A 47 20.28 3.21 23.83
N ARG A 48 19.46 2.34 24.46
CA ARG A 48 19.87 1.62 25.68
C ARG A 48 19.29 0.21 25.73
N PRO A 49 20.12 -0.86 25.85
CA PRO A 49 19.64 -2.16 26.32
C PRO A 49 19.55 -2.14 27.86
N ASN A 50 18.67 -2.94 28.45
CA ASN A 50 18.72 -3.24 29.87
C ASN A 50 18.55 -4.76 30.11
N ARG A 51 19.31 -5.31 31.06
CA ARG A 51 19.33 -6.75 31.37
C ARG A 51 18.68 -7.04 32.71
N GLY A 52 17.85 -8.07 32.73
CA GLY A 52 17.21 -8.62 33.92
C GLY A 52 15.81 -9.12 33.56
N GLY A 53 15.37 -10.30 33.96
CA GLY A 53 16.05 -11.37 34.70
C GLY A 53 15.00 -12.39 35.11
N ILE A 54 15.25 -13.69 34.88
CA ILE A 54 14.22 -14.73 35.06
C ILE A 54 14.20 -15.24 36.50
N PRO A 55 13.02 -15.28 37.15
CA PRO A 55 12.72 -16.27 38.17
C PRO A 55 11.64 -17.24 37.66
N HIS A 56 11.90 -18.55 37.76
CA HIS A 56 10.84 -19.56 37.67
C HIS A 56 9.89 -19.40 38.88
N GLY A 57 8.59 -19.31 38.64
CA GLY A 57 7.55 -19.31 39.66
C GLY A 57 6.38 -20.18 39.23
N ILE A 58 5.98 -21.14 40.07
CA ILE A 58 4.92 -22.11 39.76
C ILE A 58 3.54 -21.51 40.04
N ALA A 59 2.59 -21.87 39.17
CA ALA A 59 1.17 -21.52 39.12
C ALA A 59 0.50 -21.00 40.41
N ARG A 60 -0.23 -19.89 40.26
CA ARG A 60 -1.44 -19.63 41.05
C ARG A 60 -2.57 -19.13 40.14
N THR A 61 -3.65 -19.90 40.06
CA THR A 61 -4.78 -19.63 39.16
C THR A 61 -5.62 -18.46 39.65
N GLN A 62 -5.24 -17.24 39.28
CA GLN A 62 -6.09 -16.07 39.48
C GLN A 62 -6.97 -15.91 38.23
N ARG A 63 -8.28 -16.18 38.37
CA ARG A 63 -9.26 -15.72 37.38
C ARG A 63 -9.21 -14.19 37.39
N ILE A 64 -8.55 -13.57 36.42
CA ILE A 64 -8.64 -12.13 36.22
C ILE A 64 -10.09 -11.86 35.82
N GLY A 65 -10.84 -11.26 36.74
CA GLY A 65 -12.23 -10.90 36.51
C GLY A 65 -12.34 -9.94 35.34
N LYS A 66 -13.45 -10.02 34.60
CA LYS A 66 -13.83 -9.16 33.47
C LYS A 66 -13.39 -7.71 33.75
N SER A 67 -12.27 -7.29 33.18
CA SER A 67 -11.72 -5.96 33.44
C SER A 67 -12.73 -4.94 32.94
N SER A 68 -13.27 -4.13 33.85
CA SER A 68 -14.14 -3.03 33.50
C SER A 68 -13.43 -2.16 32.46
N ALA A 69 -14.23 -1.63 31.53
CA ALA A 69 -13.80 -0.82 30.41
C ALA A 69 -12.71 0.19 30.83
N ASN A 70 -11.47 -0.03 30.37
CA ASN A 70 -10.52 1.06 30.22
C ASN A 70 -10.87 1.79 28.92
N THR A 71 -12.03 2.45 28.92
CA THR A 71 -12.38 3.42 27.88
C THR A 71 -11.32 4.51 27.92
N ASP A 72 -10.48 4.54 26.89
CA ASP A 72 -9.54 5.61 26.63
C ASP A 72 -10.25 6.96 26.80
N ASP A 73 -9.82 7.73 27.81
CA ASP A 73 -10.43 9.01 28.19
C ASP A 73 -10.45 10.02 27.03
N PHE A 74 -9.51 9.87 26.09
CA PHE A 74 -9.52 10.59 24.82
C PHE A 74 -10.76 10.26 23.96
N CYS A 75 -11.11 8.98 23.83
CA CYS A 75 -12.26 8.52 23.06
C CYS A 75 -13.59 8.69 23.81
N ALA A 76 -13.60 8.51 25.14
CA ALA A 76 -14.79 8.74 25.95
C ALA A 76 -15.32 10.19 25.90
N LYS A 77 -14.48 11.13 25.45
CA LYS A 77 -14.80 12.56 25.29
C LYS A 77 -15.19 12.97 23.87
N HIS A 78 -15.12 12.08 22.87
CA HIS A 78 -15.28 12.45 21.46
C HIS A 78 -16.12 11.43 20.66
N LEU A 79 -17.14 11.95 19.98
CA LEU A 79 -18.09 11.26 19.09
C LEU A 79 -18.86 10.10 19.76
N ASP A 80 -20.14 10.35 20.00
CA ASP A 80 -21.14 9.28 19.91
C ASP A 80 -21.14 8.76 18.45
N LEU A 81 -20.71 7.51 18.27
CA LEU A 81 -20.69 6.79 16.99
C LEU A 81 -21.79 5.73 16.93
N ASP A 82 -22.65 5.59 17.94
CA ASP A 82 -23.57 4.45 18.07
C ASP A 82 -24.72 4.51 17.03
N ASN A 83 -24.80 5.62 16.25
CA ASN A 83 -25.67 5.80 15.08
C ASN A 83 -24.90 5.96 13.75
N ILE A 84 -23.58 5.72 13.71
CA ILE A 84 -22.70 5.99 12.56
C ILE A 84 -21.87 4.75 12.19
N ALA A 85 -22.26 4.07 11.10
CA ALA A 85 -21.47 2.98 10.53
C ALA A 85 -20.21 3.53 9.82
N VAL A 86 -19.04 3.31 10.42
CA VAL A 86 -17.74 3.69 9.81
C VAL A 86 -17.27 2.59 8.87
N VAL A 87 -17.17 2.92 7.58
CA VAL A 87 -16.80 1.97 6.51
C VAL A 87 -15.43 2.33 5.95
N VAL A 88 -14.51 1.36 5.92
CA VAL A 88 -13.12 1.52 5.47
C VAL A 88 -12.90 0.77 4.16
N LYS A 89 -12.52 1.48 3.09
CA LYS A 89 -12.07 0.88 1.83
C LYS A 89 -10.56 0.69 1.82
N THR A 90 -10.10 -0.50 1.45
CA THR A 90 -8.68 -0.77 1.17
C THR A 90 -8.49 -1.69 -0.03
N GLY A 91 -7.24 -1.89 -0.45
CA GLY A 91 -6.84 -2.94 -1.39
C GLY A 91 -5.87 -3.88 -0.70
N ALA A 92 -5.95 -5.19 -0.94
CA ALA A 92 -5.12 -6.16 -0.21
C ALA A 92 -3.62 -5.95 -0.48
N THR A 93 -3.27 -5.50 -1.69
CA THR A 93 -1.91 -5.06 -2.05
C THR A 93 -1.38 -3.83 -1.28
N ALA A 94 -2.21 -3.16 -0.47
CA ALA A 94 -1.88 -1.95 0.27
C ALA A 94 -2.39 -1.96 1.74
N ILE A 95 -2.99 -3.06 2.21
CA ILE A 95 -3.66 -3.09 3.52
C ILE A 95 -2.65 -2.97 4.68
N HIS A 96 -1.60 -3.77 4.66
CA HIS A 96 -0.55 -3.77 5.70
C HIS A 96 0.23 -2.45 5.72
N ASP A 97 0.41 -1.80 4.56
CA ASP A 97 1.12 -0.51 4.44
C ASP A 97 0.34 0.68 5.04
N ARG A 98 -0.99 0.58 5.18
CA ARG A 98 -1.87 1.75 5.40
C ARG A 98 -2.83 1.61 6.56
N LEU A 99 -3.50 0.46 6.68
CA LEU A 99 -4.58 0.28 7.64
C LEU A 99 -4.10 0.28 9.10
N PRO A 100 -2.96 -0.34 9.48
CA PRO A 100 -2.44 -0.24 10.86
C PRO A 100 -2.22 1.21 11.33
N THR A 101 -1.73 2.09 10.45
CA THR A 101 -1.53 3.51 10.75
C THR A 101 -2.87 4.23 10.93
N GLN A 102 -3.89 3.91 10.11
CA GLN A 102 -5.22 4.49 10.26
C GLN A 102 -5.92 4.03 11.55
N LEU A 103 -5.83 2.73 11.87
CA LEU A 103 -6.37 2.13 13.10
C LEU A 103 -5.76 2.74 14.37
N SER A 104 -4.44 2.95 14.38
CA SER A 104 -3.73 3.56 15.53
C SER A 104 -3.86 5.09 15.62
N THR A 105 -4.44 5.76 14.61
CA THR A 105 -4.60 7.22 14.58
C THR A 105 -6.04 7.65 14.36
N ALA A 106 -6.46 7.88 13.11
CA ALA A 106 -7.76 8.45 12.75
C ALA A 106 -8.97 7.59 13.14
N LEU A 107 -8.80 6.27 13.23
CA LEU A 107 -9.85 5.31 13.56
C LEU A 107 -9.76 4.79 15.00
N ARG A 108 -8.85 5.30 15.85
CA ARG A 108 -8.57 4.73 17.19
C ARG A 108 -9.76 4.67 18.16
N CYS A 109 -10.79 5.48 17.93
CA CYS A 109 -12.03 5.51 18.72
C CYS A 109 -13.20 4.76 18.07
N VAL A 110 -13.01 4.22 16.87
CA VAL A 110 -14.02 3.44 16.15
C VAL A 110 -13.95 2.00 16.65
N LYS A 111 -14.96 1.59 17.43
CA LYS A 111 -15.00 0.27 18.08
C LYS A 111 -14.93 -0.88 17.06
N GLU A 112 -15.79 -0.82 16.03
CA GLU A 112 -16.02 -1.90 15.07
C GLU A 112 -16.17 -1.33 13.64
N PRO A 113 -15.06 -0.93 12.97
CA PRO A 113 -15.10 -0.45 11.60
C PRO A 113 -15.39 -1.60 10.61
N LEU A 114 -16.30 -1.39 9.65
CA LEU A 114 -16.54 -2.33 8.56
C LEU A 114 -15.44 -2.18 7.50
N ILE A 115 -14.52 -3.14 7.42
CA ILE A 115 -13.35 -3.09 6.53
C ILE A 115 -13.60 -3.96 5.29
N PHE A 116 -13.49 -3.35 4.11
CA PHE A 116 -13.71 -4.00 2.81
C PHE A 116 -12.48 -3.93 1.90
N SER A 117 -12.20 -5.04 1.21
CA SER A 117 -11.13 -5.13 0.23
C SER A 117 -11.49 -5.98 -1.00
N ASP A 118 -10.52 -6.17 -1.90
CA ASP A 118 -10.53 -7.09 -3.05
C ASP A 118 -9.92 -8.45 -2.72
N LEU A 119 -9.89 -8.82 -1.44
CA LEU A 119 -9.43 -10.10 -0.94
C LEU A 119 -9.96 -10.32 0.47
N ASP A 120 -10.29 -11.56 0.82
CA ASP A 120 -10.74 -11.90 2.17
C ASP A 120 -9.52 -12.15 3.07
N ALA A 121 -9.51 -11.53 4.25
CA ALA A 121 -8.36 -11.59 5.16
C ALA A 121 -8.75 -11.29 6.62
N ASN A 122 -7.77 -11.41 7.52
CA ASN A 122 -7.83 -10.88 8.88
C ASN A 122 -6.58 -10.03 9.16
N LEU A 123 -6.75 -8.89 9.82
CA LEU A 123 -5.68 -7.99 10.26
C LEU A 123 -5.68 -7.92 11.79
N GLY A 124 -5.03 -8.91 12.42
CA GLY A 124 -5.25 -9.18 13.84
C GLY A 124 -6.66 -9.74 14.04
N ASP A 125 -7.37 -9.24 15.04
CA ASP A 125 -8.75 -9.65 15.34
C ASP A 125 -9.80 -9.00 14.39
N LEU A 126 -9.39 -8.06 13.54
CA LEU A 126 -10.26 -7.38 12.59
C LEU A 126 -10.38 -8.18 11.28
N HIS A 127 -11.58 -8.66 10.97
CA HIS A 127 -11.88 -9.31 9.70
C HIS A 127 -11.99 -8.28 8.56
N VAL A 128 -11.49 -8.66 7.39
CA VAL A 128 -11.43 -7.86 6.16
C VAL A 128 -12.24 -8.58 5.10
N HIS A 129 -13.42 -8.06 4.79
CA HIS A 129 -14.36 -8.71 3.89
C HIS A 129 -13.96 -8.52 2.42
N ASP A 130 -13.95 -9.61 1.64
CA ASP A 130 -13.89 -9.52 0.18
C ASP A 130 -15.22 -8.97 -0.38
N VAL A 131 -15.18 -7.77 -0.95
CA VAL A 131 -16.34 -7.11 -1.53
C VAL A 131 -16.62 -7.53 -2.98
N LEU A 132 -15.69 -8.24 -3.61
CA LEU A 132 -15.80 -8.75 -4.98
C LEU A 132 -16.15 -10.26 -5.01
N SER A 133 -16.17 -10.92 -3.85
CA SER A 133 -16.58 -12.33 -3.66
C SER A 133 -17.90 -12.69 -4.37
N ASN A 134 -18.91 -11.82 -4.28
CA ASN A 134 -20.22 -12.00 -4.92
C ASN A 134 -20.30 -11.46 -6.36
N PHE A 135 -19.20 -10.98 -6.95
CA PHE A 135 -19.18 -10.34 -8.28
C PHE A 135 -19.12 -11.37 -9.43
N THR A 136 -19.95 -12.42 -9.37
CA THR A 136 -19.97 -13.56 -10.29
C THR A 136 -20.69 -13.24 -11.62
N THR A 137 -20.31 -12.13 -12.26
CA THR A 137 -20.79 -11.77 -13.59
C THR A 137 -19.87 -12.32 -14.67
N SER A 138 -20.42 -12.72 -15.83
CA SER A 138 -19.61 -13.09 -17.00
C SER A 138 -18.69 -11.95 -17.48
N VAL A 139 -19.03 -10.70 -17.11
CA VAL A 139 -18.17 -9.52 -17.29
C VAL A 139 -16.94 -9.61 -16.38
N ALA A 140 -17.02 -10.09 -15.14
CA ALA A 140 -15.86 -10.25 -14.24
C ALA A 140 -14.88 -11.32 -14.73
N GLU A 141 -15.42 -12.44 -15.21
CA GLU A 141 -14.65 -13.56 -15.74
C GLU A 141 -13.87 -13.16 -16.99
N SER A 142 -14.52 -12.44 -17.91
CA SER A 142 -13.92 -11.98 -19.18
C SER A 142 -13.14 -10.67 -19.07
N ASN A 143 -13.38 -9.82 -18.06
CA ASN A 143 -12.66 -8.57 -17.89
C ASN A 143 -11.24 -8.81 -17.35
N ARG A 144 -10.26 -8.23 -18.03
CA ARG A 144 -8.86 -8.25 -17.66
C ARG A 144 -8.52 -7.38 -16.45
N GLU A 145 -9.32 -6.38 -16.10
CA GLU A 145 -9.09 -5.61 -14.87
C GLU A 145 -9.22 -6.47 -13.59
N PHE A 146 -9.88 -7.63 -13.69
CA PHE A 146 -9.91 -8.66 -12.65
C PHE A 146 -8.72 -9.64 -12.70
N ASP A 147 -7.74 -9.46 -13.59
CA ASP A 147 -6.51 -10.28 -13.62
C ASP A 147 -5.79 -10.21 -12.24
N ILE A 148 -5.71 -9.01 -11.64
CA ILE A 148 -5.14 -8.86 -10.29
C ILE A 148 -6.01 -9.45 -9.18
N TYR A 149 -7.35 -9.48 -9.33
CA TYR A 149 -8.24 -10.14 -8.37
C TYR A 149 -7.96 -11.65 -8.34
N ARG A 150 -7.92 -12.28 -9.52
CA ARG A 150 -7.60 -13.70 -9.68
C ARG A 150 -6.22 -14.04 -9.09
N MET A 151 -5.19 -13.26 -9.41
CA MET A 151 -3.84 -13.45 -8.85
C MET A 151 -3.79 -13.36 -7.32
N GLN A 152 -4.60 -12.50 -6.69
CA GLN A 152 -4.67 -12.39 -5.23
C GLN A 152 -5.30 -13.64 -4.59
N GLN A 153 -6.38 -14.17 -5.18
CA GLN A 153 -7.01 -15.42 -4.77
C GLN A 153 -6.09 -16.63 -4.97
N GLU A 154 -5.37 -16.69 -6.10
CA GLU A 154 -4.34 -17.71 -6.37
C GLU A 154 -3.21 -17.68 -5.33
N TYR A 155 -2.80 -16.48 -4.88
CA TYR A 155 -1.78 -16.35 -3.84
C TYR A 155 -2.29 -16.86 -2.49
N LEU A 156 -3.54 -16.60 -2.10
CA LEU A 156 -4.13 -17.21 -0.90
C LEU A 156 -4.19 -18.74 -1.01
N ALA A 157 -4.69 -19.27 -2.12
CA ALA A 157 -4.80 -20.72 -2.35
C ALA A 157 -3.44 -21.44 -2.33
N GLN A 158 -2.35 -20.74 -2.62
CA GLN A 158 -0.97 -21.23 -2.55
C GLN A 158 -0.28 -21.00 -1.18
N GLY A 159 -0.98 -20.43 -0.19
CA GLY A 159 -0.39 -20.05 1.12
C GLY A 159 0.52 -18.82 1.08
N LYS A 160 0.50 -18.05 -0.01
CA LYS A 160 1.38 -16.91 -0.32
C LYS A 160 0.73 -15.55 -0.01
N ALA A 161 -0.10 -15.48 1.03
CA ALA A 161 -0.75 -14.23 1.46
C ALA A 161 0.27 -13.08 1.63
N ASN A 162 1.44 -13.37 2.20
CA ASN A 162 2.53 -12.41 2.42
C ASN A 162 3.16 -11.86 1.12
N ASP A 163 2.97 -12.52 -0.03
CA ASP A 163 3.45 -12.03 -1.33
C ASP A 163 2.45 -11.08 -2.02
N VAL A 164 1.19 -10.97 -1.56
CA VAL A 164 0.15 -10.13 -2.17
C VAL A 164 0.57 -8.66 -2.34
N PRO A 165 1.26 -7.99 -1.38
CA PRO A 165 1.77 -6.62 -1.57
C PRO A 165 2.70 -6.45 -2.78
N ARG A 166 3.33 -7.52 -3.29
CA ARG A 166 4.19 -7.46 -4.49
C ARG A 166 3.38 -7.17 -5.76
N LEU A 167 2.07 -7.40 -5.76
CA LEU A 167 1.16 -7.14 -6.87
C LEU A 167 0.76 -5.65 -6.98
N ARG A 168 1.07 -4.81 -5.98
CA ARG A 168 0.67 -3.38 -5.89
C ARG A 168 1.01 -2.54 -7.12
N ASN A 169 2.12 -2.90 -7.78
CA ASN A 169 2.69 -2.17 -8.92
C ASN A 169 2.40 -2.82 -10.29
N LEU A 170 1.50 -3.82 -10.38
CA LEU A 170 1.13 -4.43 -11.67
C LEU A 170 0.60 -3.38 -12.66
N PRO A 171 1.00 -3.41 -13.95
CA PRO A 171 0.47 -2.50 -14.96
C PRO A 171 -0.99 -2.82 -15.26
N ILE A 172 -1.76 -1.81 -15.67
CA ILE A 172 -3.16 -2.01 -16.05
C ILE A 172 -3.22 -2.73 -17.40
N PRO A 173 -3.99 -3.83 -17.53
CA PRO A 173 -4.00 -4.65 -18.74
C PRO A 173 -4.79 -4.05 -19.92
N THR A 174 -5.52 -2.96 -19.69
CA THR A 174 -6.38 -2.25 -20.65
C THR A 174 -6.07 -0.76 -20.62
N LYS A 175 -5.74 -0.14 -21.76
CA LYS A 175 -5.37 1.28 -21.82
C LYS A 175 -6.61 2.19 -21.74
N ASP A 176 -6.82 2.83 -20.59
CA ASP A 176 -7.71 4.00 -20.42
C ASP A 176 -6.90 5.22 -19.95
N TRP A 177 -7.11 6.38 -20.59
CA TRP A 177 -6.48 7.65 -20.22
C TRP A 177 -6.83 8.09 -18.79
N ARG A 178 -8.01 7.73 -18.27
CA ARG A 178 -8.41 7.97 -16.87
C ARG A 178 -7.52 7.24 -15.86
N THR A 179 -6.81 6.22 -16.33
CA THR A 179 -5.99 5.28 -15.55
C THR A 179 -4.50 5.42 -15.86
N GLU A 180 -4.09 6.40 -16.66
CA GLU A 180 -2.70 6.57 -17.07
C GLU A 180 -1.79 6.81 -15.84
N GLY A 181 -0.68 6.07 -15.77
CA GLY A 181 0.21 6.06 -14.61
C GLY A 181 -0.37 5.40 -13.34
N LYS A 182 -1.48 4.67 -13.41
CA LYS A 182 -2.05 3.89 -12.28
C LYS A 182 -1.72 2.39 -12.42
N SER A 183 -1.89 1.63 -11.34
CA SER A 183 -1.70 0.17 -11.32
C SER A 183 -3.02 -0.60 -11.42
N ALA A 184 -2.96 -1.91 -11.71
CA ALA A 184 -4.13 -2.78 -11.83
C ALA A 184 -5.04 -2.74 -10.58
N ALA A 185 -4.46 -2.60 -9.38
CA ALA A 185 -5.22 -2.44 -8.14
C ALA A 185 -6.11 -1.17 -8.12
N TRP A 186 -5.69 -0.12 -8.84
CA TRP A 186 -6.48 1.11 -9.01
C TRP A 186 -7.58 0.94 -10.07
N ALA A 187 -7.30 0.21 -11.16
CA ALA A 187 -8.31 -0.11 -12.18
C ALA A 187 -9.46 -0.95 -11.60
N LEU A 188 -9.15 -1.87 -10.70
CA LEU A 188 -10.12 -2.72 -9.98
C LEU A 188 -10.94 -1.93 -8.94
N ASP A 189 -10.39 -0.86 -8.36
CA ASP A 189 -11.01 -0.09 -7.26
C ASP A 189 -12.41 0.47 -7.60
N LYS A 190 -12.66 0.79 -8.88
CA LYS A 190 -13.96 1.29 -9.36
C LYS A 190 -15.11 0.29 -9.17
N TYR A 191 -14.82 -1.02 -9.11
CA TYR A 191 -15.82 -2.07 -8.88
C TYR A 191 -16.22 -2.21 -7.39
N LYS A 192 -15.41 -1.70 -6.46
CA LYS A 192 -15.62 -1.91 -5.02
C LYS A 192 -16.79 -1.10 -4.46
N PHE A 193 -16.94 0.16 -4.88
CA PHE A 193 -17.75 1.14 -4.14
C PHE A 193 -19.23 0.77 -3.97
N LEU A 194 -19.90 0.32 -5.04
CA LEU A 194 -21.34 -0.02 -4.94
C LEU A 194 -21.57 -1.27 -4.07
N HIS A 195 -20.76 -2.31 -4.27
CA HIS A 195 -20.83 -3.53 -3.46
C HIS A 195 -20.41 -3.30 -2.01
N MET A 196 -19.56 -2.31 -1.72
CA MET A 196 -19.28 -1.88 -0.34
C MET A 196 -20.52 -1.31 0.34
N VAL A 197 -21.31 -0.48 -0.35
CA VAL A 197 -22.55 0.09 0.21
C VAL A 197 -23.58 -1.01 0.44
N GLU A 198 -23.75 -1.92 -0.52
CA GLU A 198 -24.61 -3.11 -0.38
C GLU A 198 -24.17 -3.99 0.80
N ARG A 199 -22.88 -4.34 0.88
CA ARG A 199 -22.34 -5.25 1.89
C ARG A 199 -22.32 -4.62 3.28
N ALA A 200 -22.07 -3.31 3.40
CA ALA A 200 -22.24 -2.59 4.65
C ALA A 200 -23.70 -2.56 5.11
N TRP A 201 -24.66 -2.41 4.19
CA TRP A 201 -26.08 -2.50 4.52
C TRP A 201 -26.50 -3.90 5.00
N GLN A 202 -25.91 -4.96 4.43
CA GLN A 202 -26.12 -6.35 4.87
C GLN A 202 -25.50 -6.66 6.25
N LEU A 203 -24.41 -5.97 6.62
CA LEU A 203 -23.63 -6.21 7.84
C LEU A 203 -23.97 -5.26 9.00
N ARG A 204 -24.93 -4.34 8.82
CA ARG A 204 -25.43 -3.51 9.92
C ARG A 204 -26.09 -4.41 10.98
N SER A 205 -25.76 -4.15 12.25
CA SER A 205 -26.39 -4.76 13.43
C SER A 205 -27.49 -3.86 13.98
#